data_AF-A0A0X1T7E4-F1
#
_entry.id   AF-A0A0X1T7E4-F1
#
_cell.length_a   1.000
_cell.length_b   1.000
_cell.length_c   1.000
_cell.angle_alpha   90.00
_cell.angle_beta   90.00
_cell.angle_gamma   90.00
#
_symmetry.space_group_name_H-M   'P 1'
#
loop_
_entity.id
_entity.type
_entity.pdbx_description
1 polymer ?
#
loop_
_entity_poly.entity_id
_entity_poly.type
_entity_poly.pdbx_seq_one_letter_code
_entity_poly.pdbx_strand_id
1 'polypeptide(L)'
;MLVKSVVIGFIGGMVLSASAIAEISNKSGDFDVPPKQDMLNDGFMCKSADVLFEFYEKVPASDQDREKFAVSFLTKHYNNGDCWHTPPSSAYLTGFRFADVKRLDRKLPSLVIVPRVVVDRRLGYVIPSMIRMNLPDLAEAIKQKNKERGWPVIQ
;
A
#
# COMPACT_ATOMS: atom_id res chain seq x y z
N MET A 1 -64.20 15.01 -10.77
CA MET A 1 -63.44 15.60 -9.64
C MET A 1 -63.23 14.47 -8.64
N LEU A 2 -62.07 14.07 -8.12
CA LEU A 2 -60.67 14.54 -8.06
C LEU A 2 -59.85 13.26 -7.73
N VAL A 3 -58.93 12.78 -8.58
CA VAL A 3 -57.45 12.86 -8.46
C VAL A 3 -56.80 12.10 -7.26
N LYS A 4 -56.06 11.03 -7.63
CA LYS A 4 -54.76 10.49 -7.15
C LYS A 4 -54.52 10.14 -5.67
N SER A 5 -53.92 8.96 -5.45
CA SER A 5 -52.51 8.87 -5.06
C SER A 5 -51.96 7.45 -5.27
N VAL A 6 -50.99 7.35 -6.19
CA VAL A 6 -50.14 6.18 -6.44
C VAL A 6 -48.98 6.26 -5.45
N VAL A 7 -48.85 5.29 -4.56
CA VAL A 7 -47.66 5.15 -3.71
C VAL A 7 -46.56 4.52 -4.55
N ILE A 8 -45.68 5.36 -5.08
CA ILE A 8 -44.41 4.95 -5.70
C ILE A 8 -43.47 4.60 -4.54
N GLY A 9 -43.35 3.30 -4.26
CA GLY A 9 -42.32 2.78 -3.37
C GLY A 9 -40.95 3.00 -4.00
N PHE A 10 -40.24 4.03 -3.53
CA PHE A 10 -38.82 4.17 -3.76
C PHE A 10 -38.10 3.03 -3.04
N ILE A 11 -37.75 1.98 -3.78
CA ILE A 11 -36.74 1.01 -3.34
C ILE A 11 -35.41 1.77 -3.40
N GLY A 12 -35.04 2.38 -2.27
CA GLY A 12 -33.70 2.90 -2.04
C GLY A 12 -32.73 1.73 -2.05
N GLY A 13 -32.23 1.39 -3.23
CA GLY A 13 -31.09 0.49 -3.38
C GLY A 13 -29.89 1.15 -2.72
N MET A 14 -29.59 0.76 -1.49
CA MET A 14 -28.25 0.94 -0.94
C MET A 14 -27.31 0.13 -1.82
N VAL A 15 -26.66 0.81 -2.76
CA VAL A 15 -25.49 0.27 -3.45
C VAL A 15 -24.43 0.14 -2.36
N LEU A 16 -24.30 -1.05 -1.80
CA LEU A 16 -23.14 -1.44 -1.00
C LEU A 16 -21.92 -1.22 -1.89
N SER A 17 -21.20 -0.11 -1.67
CA SER A 17 -19.90 0.12 -2.26
C SER A 17 -19.04 -1.07 -1.87
N ALA A 18 -18.82 -1.97 -2.84
CA ALA A 18 -18.00 -3.16 -2.71
C ALA A 18 -16.56 -2.72 -2.50
N SER A 19 -16.24 -2.38 -1.26
CA SER A 19 -14.88 -2.22 -0.80
C SER A 19 -14.26 -3.59 -0.92
N ALA A 20 -13.26 -3.75 -1.78
CA ALA A 20 -12.45 -4.96 -1.77
C ALA A 20 -11.68 -4.95 -0.44
N ILE A 21 -12.23 -5.61 0.57
CA ILE A 21 -11.53 -5.84 1.83
C ILE A 21 -10.32 -6.71 1.48
N ALA A 22 -9.12 -6.18 1.64
CA ALA A 22 -7.94 -7.02 1.69
C ALA A 22 -7.62 -7.33 3.15
N GLU A 23 -6.99 -8.47 3.40
CA GLU A 23 -6.50 -8.85 4.72
C GLU A 23 -4.98 -8.92 4.67
N ILE A 24 -4.32 -8.19 5.58
CA ILE A 24 -2.86 -8.28 5.75
C ILE A 24 -2.55 -9.40 6.73
N SER A 25 -1.73 -10.36 6.30
CA SER A 25 -1.24 -11.47 7.13
C SER A 25 0.29 -11.62 6.99
N ASN A 26 0.92 -12.42 7.85
CA ASN A 26 2.36 -12.73 7.80
C ASN A 26 3.29 -11.51 7.68
N LYS A 27 3.01 -10.45 8.43
CA LYS A 27 3.90 -9.27 8.50
C LYS A 27 5.28 -9.70 8.98
N SER A 28 6.31 -9.27 8.26
CA SER A 28 7.67 -9.52 8.68
C SER A 28 8.22 -8.48 9.65
N GLY A 29 9.32 -8.83 10.32
CA GLY A 29 10.22 -7.86 10.93
C GLY A 29 11.07 -7.14 9.89
N ASP A 30 11.95 -6.27 10.36
CA ASP A 30 12.86 -5.51 9.51
C ASP A 30 13.91 -6.43 8.89
N PHE A 31 13.98 -6.45 7.56
CA PHE A 31 15.11 -7.05 6.85
C PHE A 31 16.12 -5.97 6.53
N ASP A 32 17.25 -6.02 7.19
CA ASP A 32 18.36 -5.12 6.91
C ASP A 32 19.07 -5.55 5.62
N VAL A 33 19.40 -4.57 4.78
CA VAL A 33 20.32 -4.75 3.65
C VAL A 33 21.47 -3.76 3.80
N PRO A 34 22.66 -4.06 3.25
CA PRO A 34 23.74 -3.09 3.19
C PRO A 34 23.24 -1.77 2.59
N PRO A 35 23.53 -0.61 3.20
CA PRO A 35 23.03 0.67 2.73
C PRO A 35 23.37 0.90 1.26
N LYS A 36 22.34 1.08 0.42
CA LYS A 36 22.49 1.36 -1.01
C LYS A 36 21.94 2.75 -1.29
N GLN A 37 22.78 3.62 -1.85
CA GLN A 37 22.36 4.96 -2.26
C GLN A 37 21.43 4.86 -3.48
N ASP A 38 20.33 5.60 -3.44
CA ASP A 38 19.32 5.68 -4.49
C ASP A 38 18.67 7.08 -4.52
N MET A 39 17.69 7.25 -5.39
CA MET A 39 16.82 8.42 -5.44
C MET A 39 15.37 8.03 -5.13
N LEU A 40 14.74 8.85 -4.30
CA LEU A 40 13.30 8.88 -4.20
C LEU A 40 12.72 9.81 -5.27
N ASN A 41 11.61 9.37 -5.84
CA ASN A 41 10.67 10.22 -6.56
C ASN A 41 9.87 11.07 -5.59
N ASP A 42 9.14 12.05 -6.15
CA ASP A 42 8.16 12.81 -5.39
C ASP A 42 7.09 11.88 -4.80
N GLY A 43 6.73 12.09 -3.54
CA GLY A 43 5.79 11.21 -2.85
C GLY A 43 5.75 11.43 -1.34
N PHE A 44 5.68 10.33 -0.60
CA PHE A 44 5.51 10.36 0.84
C PHE A 44 6.29 9.26 1.54
N MET A 45 6.69 9.55 2.77
CA MET A 45 7.37 8.61 3.66
C MET A 45 6.60 8.51 4.96
N CYS A 46 6.51 7.32 5.52
CA CYS A 46 5.81 7.04 6.78
C CYS A 46 6.75 6.47 7.83
N LYS A 47 6.49 6.74 9.11
CA LYS A 47 7.31 6.23 10.24
C LYS A 47 7.31 4.71 10.33
N SER A 48 6.21 4.08 9.93
CA SER A 48 6.01 2.64 10.05
C SER A 48 5.51 2.04 8.75
N ALA A 49 6.03 0.86 8.43
CA ALA A 49 5.50 -0.03 7.41
C ALA A 49 4.02 -0.40 7.63
N ASP A 50 3.56 -0.43 8.89
CA ASP A 50 2.18 -0.79 9.19
C ASP A 50 1.17 0.21 8.62
N VAL A 51 1.53 1.49 8.56
CA VAL A 51 0.73 2.52 7.89
C VAL A 51 0.62 2.22 6.40
N LEU A 52 1.72 1.80 5.77
CA LEU A 52 1.71 1.43 4.36
C LEU A 52 0.95 0.12 4.11
N PHE A 53 1.05 -0.86 5.01
CA PHE A 53 0.24 -2.08 4.91
C PHE A 53 -1.25 -1.76 5.04
N GLU A 54 -1.66 -0.87 5.94
CA GLU A 54 -3.04 -0.38 6.03
C GLU A 54 -3.48 0.30 4.72
N PHE A 55 -2.60 1.08 4.08
CA PHE A 55 -2.87 1.66 2.77
C PHE A 55 -3.19 0.58 1.72
N TYR A 56 -2.36 -0.47 1.64
CA TYR A 56 -2.59 -1.60 0.73
C TYR A 56 -3.82 -2.44 1.11
N GLU A 57 -4.17 -2.48 2.39
CA GLU A 57 -5.33 -3.22 2.90
C GLU A 57 -6.65 -2.58 2.44
N LYS A 58 -6.69 -1.25 2.48
CA LYS A 58 -7.92 -0.46 2.29
C LYS A 58 -8.03 0.16 0.90
N VAL A 59 -7.01 0.02 0.04
CA VAL A 59 -7.02 0.60 -1.30
C VAL A 59 -8.20 0.05 -2.12
N PRO A 60 -9.10 0.91 -2.63
CA PRO A 60 -10.25 0.46 -3.41
C PRO A 60 -9.87 -0.31 -4.68
N ALA A 61 -10.76 -1.20 -5.12
CA ALA A 61 -10.60 -1.91 -6.40
C ALA A 61 -10.77 -0.97 -7.60
N SER A 62 -11.72 -0.04 -7.53
CA SER A 62 -12.03 0.94 -8.58
C SER A 62 -11.00 2.07 -8.65
N ASP A 63 -10.49 2.35 -9.84
CA ASP A 63 -9.52 3.43 -10.06
C ASP A 63 -10.09 4.82 -9.73
N GLN A 64 -11.39 5.05 -9.94
CA GLN A 64 -12.05 6.33 -9.63
C GLN A 64 -12.07 6.65 -8.13
N ASP A 65 -12.04 5.62 -7.27
CA ASP A 65 -12.09 5.78 -5.82
C ASP A 65 -10.69 5.79 -5.19
N ARG A 66 -9.66 5.31 -5.91
CA ARG A 66 -8.29 5.23 -5.40
C ARG A 66 -7.66 6.57 -5.12
N GLU A 67 -7.88 7.56 -6.00
CA GLU A 67 -7.32 8.90 -5.81
C GLU A 67 -7.91 9.56 -4.56
N LYS A 68 -9.24 9.56 -4.43
CA LYS A 68 -9.94 10.10 -3.26
C LYS A 68 -9.54 9.38 -1.98
N PHE A 69 -9.42 8.05 -2.04
CA PHE A 69 -8.90 7.25 -0.93
C PHE A 69 -7.48 7.68 -0.55
N ALA A 70 -6.56 7.76 -1.52
CA ALA A 70 -5.18 8.13 -1.27
C ALA A 70 -5.07 9.52 -0.64
N VAL A 71 -5.81 10.50 -1.14
CA VAL A 71 -5.86 11.86 -0.57
C VAL A 71 -6.39 11.82 0.86
N SER A 72 -7.51 11.14 1.12
CA SER A 72 -8.10 11.03 2.46
C SER A 72 -7.17 10.32 3.45
N PHE A 73 -6.58 9.21 3.04
CA PHE A 73 -5.63 8.42 3.81
C PHE A 73 -4.40 9.26 4.18
N LEU A 74 -3.75 9.87 3.19
CA LEU A 74 -2.55 10.66 3.40
C LEU A 74 -2.82 11.90 4.23
N THR A 75 -3.93 12.59 4.01
CA THR A 75 -4.32 13.76 4.82
C THR A 75 -4.41 13.40 6.30
N LYS A 76 -5.07 12.29 6.63
CA LYS A 76 -5.17 11.80 8.00
C LYS A 76 -3.78 11.53 8.61
N HIS A 77 -2.92 10.80 7.89
CA HIS A 77 -1.61 10.43 8.41
C HIS A 77 -0.59 11.57 8.41
N TYR A 78 -0.74 12.57 7.55
CA TYR A 78 0.02 13.81 7.62
C TYR A 78 -0.35 14.62 8.86
N ASN A 79 -1.64 14.79 9.13
CA ASN A 79 -2.11 15.55 10.29
C ASN A 79 -1.69 14.91 11.63
N ASN A 80 -1.62 13.57 11.67
CA ASN A 80 -1.15 12.83 12.84
C ASN A 80 0.39 12.74 12.93
N GLY A 81 1.10 13.20 11.91
CA GLY A 81 2.56 13.12 11.82
C GLY A 81 3.10 11.70 11.62
N ASP A 82 2.26 10.76 11.15
CA ASP A 82 2.65 9.39 10.82
C ASP A 82 3.38 9.32 9.47
N CYS A 83 3.03 10.22 8.56
CA CYS A 83 3.68 10.37 7.26
C CYS A 83 4.04 11.83 6.98
N TRP A 84 4.91 12.06 6.01
CA TRP A 84 5.24 13.38 5.49
C TRP A 84 5.54 13.32 3.99
N HIS A 85 5.28 14.44 3.34
CA HIS A 85 5.69 14.64 1.96
C HIS A 85 7.22 14.57 1.85
N THR A 86 7.70 13.84 0.84
CA THR A 86 9.12 13.72 0.54
C THR A 86 9.34 14.13 -0.91
N PRO A 87 9.98 15.29 -1.19
CA PRO A 87 10.29 15.69 -2.54
C PRO A 87 11.36 14.76 -3.15
N PRO A 88 11.58 14.81 -4.48
CA PRO A 88 12.66 14.08 -5.11
C PRO A 88 13.99 14.37 -4.41
N SER A 89 14.60 13.32 -3.87
CA SER A 89 15.75 13.47 -2.97
C SER A 89 16.64 12.24 -3.01
N SER A 90 17.90 12.41 -2.62
CA SER A 90 18.79 11.28 -2.38
C SER A 90 18.30 10.51 -1.15
N ALA A 91 18.28 9.19 -1.28
CA ALA A 91 17.86 8.28 -0.22
C ALA A 91 18.86 7.14 -0.08
N TYR A 92 18.92 6.54 1.11
CA TYR A 92 19.65 5.29 1.32
C TYR A 92 18.65 4.19 1.62
N LEU A 93 18.57 3.17 0.78
CA LEU A 93 17.87 1.94 1.13
C LEU A 93 18.65 1.25 2.25
N THR A 94 17.97 0.97 3.36
CA THR A 94 18.55 0.30 4.54
C THR A 94 17.90 -1.04 4.83
N GLY A 95 16.78 -1.35 4.16
CA GLY A 95 16.05 -2.57 4.40
C GLY A 95 14.69 -2.59 3.74
N PHE A 96 13.88 -3.57 4.11
CA PHE A 96 12.48 -3.66 3.72
C PHE A 96 11.67 -4.43 4.76
N ARG A 97 10.36 -4.19 4.78
CA ARG A 97 9.37 -5.08 5.41
C ARG A 97 8.44 -5.61 4.34
N PHE A 98 7.77 -6.72 4.64
CA PHE A 98 6.78 -7.30 3.75
C PHE A 98 5.58 -7.83 4.52
N ALA A 99 4.47 -8.00 3.82
CA ALA A 99 3.29 -8.67 4.33
C ALA A 99 2.52 -9.32 3.19
N ASP A 100 1.79 -10.39 3.50
CA ASP A 100 0.89 -11.03 2.55
C ASP A 100 -0.45 -10.28 2.55
N VAL A 101 -0.92 -9.91 1.37
CA VAL A 101 -2.17 -9.16 1.20
C VAL A 101 -3.16 -10.00 0.42
N LYS A 102 -4.17 -10.52 1.10
CA LYS A 102 -5.23 -11.31 0.48
C LYS A 102 -6.43 -10.44 0.18
N ARG A 103 -6.64 -10.08 -1.09
CA ARG A 103 -7.84 -9.37 -1.51
C ARG A 103 -8.96 -10.35 -1.84
N LEU A 104 -10.20 -10.03 -1.49
CA LEU A 104 -11.38 -10.85 -1.84
C LEU A 104 -11.57 -11.04 -3.35
N ASP A 105 -11.12 -10.07 -4.16
CA ASP A 105 -11.19 -10.12 -5.63
C ASP A 105 -10.03 -10.88 -6.29
N ARG A 106 -9.07 -11.41 -5.50
CA ARG A 106 -7.92 -12.17 -6.00
C ARG A 106 -7.87 -13.57 -5.38
N LYS A 107 -7.56 -14.57 -6.22
CA LYS A 107 -7.47 -15.97 -5.79
C LYS A 107 -6.28 -16.26 -4.89
N LEU A 108 -5.19 -15.50 -5.01
CA LEU A 108 -3.95 -15.70 -4.27
C LEU A 108 -3.56 -14.44 -3.50
N PRO A 109 -3.01 -14.57 -2.28
CA PRO A 109 -2.37 -13.47 -1.58
C PRO A 109 -1.26 -12.85 -2.44
N SER A 110 -1.17 -11.53 -2.43
CA SER A 110 -0.08 -10.78 -3.07
C SER A 110 0.91 -10.34 -2.01
N LEU A 111 2.20 -10.59 -2.21
CA LEU A 111 3.24 -10.07 -1.32
C LEU A 111 3.40 -8.57 -1.55
N VAL A 112 3.19 -7.77 -0.51
CA VAL A 112 3.49 -6.34 -0.50
C VAL A 112 4.81 -6.12 0.20
N ILE A 113 5.65 -5.28 -0.39
CA ILE A 113 6.95 -4.92 0.13
C ILE A 113 7.01 -3.42 0.29
N VAL A 114 7.57 -2.99 1.41
CA VAL A 114 7.74 -1.59 1.72
C VAL A 114 9.21 -1.37 2.05
N PRO A 115 9.95 -0.71 1.15
CA PRO A 115 11.32 -0.33 1.40
C PRO A 115 11.46 0.56 2.63
N ARG A 116 12.53 0.34 3.40
CA ARG A 116 12.96 1.18 4.51
C ARG A 116 14.13 2.04 4.06
N VAL A 117 13.96 3.35 4.10
CA VAL A 117 14.93 4.31 3.57
C VAL A 117 15.30 5.37 4.61
N VAL A 118 16.48 5.96 4.42
CA VAL A 118 16.90 7.17 5.13
C VAL A 118 16.96 8.33 4.13
N VAL A 119 16.23 9.40 4.45
CA VAL A 119 16.16 10.64 3.67
C VAL A 119 16.35 11.81 4.62
N ASP A 120 17.30 12.70 4.33
CA ASP A 120 17.61 13.84 5.20
C ASP A 120 17.71 13.46 6.70
N ARG A 121 18.46 12.38 6.97
CA ARG A 121 18.66 11.80 8.31
C ARG A 121 17.39 11.26 8.99
N ARG A 122 16.27 11.17 8.29
CA ARG A 122 15.02 10.56 8.77
C ARG A 122 14.88 9.16 8.19
N LEU A 123 14.76 8.17 9.08
CA LEU A 123 14.39 6.81 8.72
C LEU A 123 12.87 6.75 8.50
N GLY A 124 12.43 6.03 7.47
CA GLY A 124 11.03 5.76 7.24
C GLY A 124 10.81 4.69 6.18
N TYR A 125 9.55 4.50 5.85
CA TYR A 125 9.09 3.53 4.87
C TYR A 125 8.38 4.24 3.73
N VAL A 126 8.59 3.73 2.52
CA VAL A 126 7.96 4.24 1.30
C VAL A 126 7.29 3.09 0.55
N ILE A 127 6.41 3.42 -0.40
CA ILE A 127 5.91 2.43 -1.34
C ILE A 127 6.98 2.15 -2.43
N PRO A 128 7.06 0.94 -3.01
CA PRO A 128 8.11 0.57 -3.95
C PRO A 128 8.26 1.50 -5.15
N SER A 129 7.15 2.00 -5.70
CA SER A 129 7.14 2.89 -6.86
C SER A 129 7.82 4.25 -6.62
N MET A 130 8.08 4.60 -5.35
CA MET A 130 8.78 5.83 -5.01
C MET A 130 10.30 5.70 -5.07
N ILE A 131 10.87 4.50 -5.03
CA ILE A 131 12.32 4.32 -5.18
C ILE A 131 12.63 4.05 -6.65
N ARG A 132 13.67 4.71 -7.19
CA ARG A 132 14.17 4.48 -8.55
C ARG A 132 15.01 3.20 -8.70
N MET A 133 15.00 2.33 -7.70
CA MET A 133 15.78 1.11 -7.69
C MET A 133 15.35 0.22 -8.84
N ASN A 134 16.31 -0.49 -9.42
CA ASN A 134 16.01 -1.62 -10.31
C ASN A 134 15.22 -2.67 -9.53
N LEU A 135 13.91 -2.71 -9.78
CA LEU A 135 12.93 -3.72 -9.36
C LEU A 135 13.43 -5.18 -9.43
N PRO A 136 14.32 -5.58 -10.36
CA PRO A 136 14.90 -6.94 -10.37
C PRO A 136 15.61 -7.36 -9.08
N ASP A 137 16.37 -6.49 -8.41
CA ASP A 137 17.08 -6.85 -7.17
C ASP A 137 16.09 -7.12 -6.03
N LEU A 138 15.01 -6.32 -5.97
CA LEU A 138 13.92 -6.51 -5.02
C LEU A 138 13.15 -7.80 -5.34
N ALA A 139 12.87 -8.05 -6.62
CA ALA A 139 12.18 -9.25 -7.09
C ALA A 139 13.00 -10.53 -6.88
N GLU A 140 14.32 -10.47 -6.97
CA GLU A 140 15.20 -11.61 -6.72
C GLU A 140 15.26 -11.95 -5.23
N ALA A 141 15.36 -10.93 -4.36
CA ALA A 141 15.25 -11.11 -2.92
C ALA A 141 13.91 -11.77 -2.53
N ILE A 142 12.82 -11.42 -3.22
CA ILE A 142 11.50 -12.06 -3.06
C ILE A 142 11.51 -13.51 -3.54
N LYS A 143 11.99 -13.76 -4.76
CA LYS A 143 11.99 -15.10 -5.37
C LYS A 143 12.81 -16.07 -4.53
N GLN A 144 13.95 -15.63 -4.02
CA GLN A 144 14.80 -16.43 -3.15
C GLN A 144 14.10 -16.76 -1.83
N LYS A 145 13.37 -15.80 -1.23
CA LYS A 145 12.62 -16.03 0.01
C LYS A 145 11.36 -16.89 -0.17
N ASN A 146 10.66 -16.79 -1.30
CA ASN A 146 9.56 -17.71 -1.60
C ASN A 146 10.04 -19.15 -1.77
N LYS A 147 11.21 -19.33 -2.40
CA LYS A 147 11.88 -20.63 -2.54
C LYS A 147 12.27 -21.22 -1.18
N GLU A 148 12.77 -20.41 -0.25
CA GLU A 148 13.08 -20.84 1.12
C GLU A 148 11.85 -21.31 1.92
N ARG A 149 10.65 -20.81 1.57
CA ARG A 149 9.39 -21.09 2.30
C ARG A 149 8.49 -22.13 1.62
N GLY A 150 8.89 -22.67 0.47
CA GLY A 150 8.07 -23.60 -0.31
C GLY A 150 6.82 -22.95 -0.94
N TRP A 151 6.83 -21.62 -1.11
CA TRP A 151 5.73 -20.87 -1.69
C TRP A 151 5.89 -20.79 -3.21
N PRO A 152 4.78 -20.74 -3.98
CA PRO A 152 4.87 -20.60 -5.43
C PRO A 152 5.63 -19.33 -5.80
N VAL A 153 6.51 -19.46 -6.79
CA VAL A 153 7.25 -18.33 -7.36
C VAL A 153 6.24 -17.34 -7.90
N ILE A 154 6.28 -16.09 -7.42
CA ILE A 154 5.47 -15.01 -7.98
C ILE A 154 6.01 -14.78 -9.40
N GLN A 155 5.19 -15.05 -10.41
CA GLN A 155 5.50 -14.83 -11.82
C GLN A 155 5.51 -13.34 -12.13
#